data_AF-A0A0B1XYG6-F1
#
_entry.id   AF-A0A0B1XYG6-F1
#
_cell.length_a   1.000
_cell.length_b   1.000
_cell.length_c   1.000
_cell.angle_alpha   90.00
_cell.angle_beta   90.00
_cell.angle_gamma   90.00
#
_symmetry.space_group_name_H-M   'P 1'
#
loop_
_entity.id
_entity.type
_entity.pdbx_description
1 polymer ?
#
loop_
_entity_poly.entity_id
_entity_poly.type
_entity_poly.pdbx_seq_one_letter_code
_entity_poly.pdbx_strand_id
1 'polypeptide(L)' 'MFTCKNQSCRTRWEPSDVVIKDEGQGPLFRCALCGARNYVERREARDGTVVYKQREDRPLK' A
#
# COMPACT_ATOMS: atom_id res chain seq x y z
N MET A 1 -0.80 -3.87 -8.23
CA MET A 1 -1.55 -4.68 -7.27
C MET A 1 -0.99 -4.55 -5.85
N PHE A 2 -1.88 -4.33 -4.89
CA PHE A 2 -1.60 -4.31 -3.45
C PHE A 2 -2.40 -5.41 -2.74
N THR A 3 -1.91 -5.88 -1.60
CA THR A 3 -2.55 -6.92 -0.79
C THR A 3 -2.74 -6.42 0.63
N CYS A 4 -3.95 -6.52 1.18
CA CYS A 4 -4.17 -6.16 2.58
C CYS A 4 -3.31 -7.03 3.52
N LYS A 5 -2.45 -6.40 4.33
CA LYS A 5 -1.53 -7.05 5.28
C LYS A 5 -2.23 -7.69 6.47
N ASN A 6 -3.48 -7.32 6.75
CA ASN A 6 -4.27 -8.01 7.76
C ASN A 6 -4.49 -9.48 7.35
N GLN A 7 -3.93 -10.41 8.13
CA GLN A 7 -3.92 -11.85 7.84
C GLN A 7 -5.33 -12.42 7.60
N SER A 8 -6.33 -11.91 8.32
CA SER A 8 -7.72 -12.34 8.17
C SER A 8 -8.40 -11.80 6.91
N CYS A 9 -7.90 -10.73 6.31
CA CYS A 9 -8.49 -10.09 5.13
C CYS A 9 -7.80 -10.52 3.83
N ARG A 10 -6.49 -10.24 3.69
CA ARG A 10 -5.68 -10.59 2.49
C ARG A 10 -6.26 -10.21 1.12
N THR A 11 -7.26 -9.33 1.08
CA THR A 11 -7.87 -8.86 -0.17
C THR A 11 -6.84 -8.17 -1.04
N ARG A 12 -6.93 -8.40 -2.35
CA ARG A 12 -6.12 -7.75 -3.37
C ARG A 12 -6.83 -6.52 -3.90
N TRP A 13 -6.06 -5.48 -4.16
CA TRP A 13 -6.53 -4.20 -4.65
C TRP A 13 -5.71 -3.77 -5.86
N GLU A 14 -6.35 -3.22 -6.88
CA GLU A 14 -5.60 -2.48 -7.88
C GLU A 14 -5.16 -1.12 -7.34
N PRO A 15 -4.02 -0.57 -7.79
CA PRO A 15 -3.58 0.75 -7.35
C PRO A 15 -4.61 1.86 -7.61
N SER A 16 -5.46 1.69 -8.63
CA SER A 16 -6.58 2.59 -8.94
C SER A 16 -7.74 2.52 -7.96
N ASP A 17 -7.89 1.40 -7.24
CA ASP A 17 -9.05 1.14 -6.37
C ASP A 17 -8.84 1.65 -4.95
N VAL A 18 -7.63 2.12 -4.63
CA VAL A 18 -7.26 2.58 -3.29
C VAL A 18 -6.84 4.03 -3.29
N VAL A 19 -7.21 4.73 -2.22
CA VAL A 19 -6.75 6.09 -1.99
C VAL A 19 -5.53 6.05 -1.09
N ILE A 20 -4.39 6.44 -1.64
CA ILE A 20 -3.13 6.56 -0.90
C ILE A 20 -3.07 7.96 -0.29
N LYS A 21 -2.82 8.02 1.02
CA LYS A 21 -2.69 9.26 1.79
C LYS A 21 -1.45 9.18 2.69
N ASP A 22 -0.83 10.31 2.97
CA ASP A 22 0.15 10.41 4.04
C ASP A 22 -0.57 10.82 5.33
N GLU A 23 -0.55 9.95 6.34
CA GLU A 23 -1.15 10.21 7.66
C GLU A 23 -0.09 10.65 8.70
N GLY A 24 1.05 11.17 8.26
CA GLY A 24 2.15 11.65 9.13
C GLY A 24 3.22 10.60 9.45
N GLN A 25 3.09 9.38 8.89
CA GLN A 25 4.03 8.27 9.05
C GLN A 25 4.47 7.71 7.68
N GLY A 26 4.23 8.47 6.61
CA GLY A 26 4.46 8.07 5.22
C GLY A 26 3.18 7.63 4.51
N PRO A 27 3.27 7.41 3.19
CA PRO A 27 2.11 7.10 2.37
C PRO A 27 1.58 5.69 2.68
N LEU A 28 0.27 5.61 2.88
CA LEU A 28 -0.46 4.37 3.14
C LEU A 28 -1.83 4.41 2.49
N PHE A 29 -2.44 3.24 2.28
CA PHE A 29 -3.86 3.14 2.01
C PHE A 29 -4.56 2.34 3.12
N ARG A 30 -5.84 2.62 3.32
CA ARG A 30 -6.69 1.83 4.23
C ARG A 30 -7.48 0.82 3.42
N CYS A 31 -7.49 -0.44 3.86
CA CYS A 31 -8.32 -1.46 3.24
C CYS A 31 -9.81 -1.11 3.46
N ALA A 32 -10.59 -1.02 2.38
CA ALA A 32 -12.01 -0.67 2.48
C ALA A 32 -12.85 -1.75 3.20
N LEU A 33 -12.37 -3.00 3.24
CA LEU A 33 -13.10 -4.12 3.87
C LEU A 33 -12.84 -4.25 5.38
N CYS A 34 -11.60 -3.98 5.83
CA CYS A 34 -11.23 -4.23 7.23
C CYS A 34 -10.57 -3.03 7.93
N GLY A 35 -10.42 -1.89 7.25
CA GLY A 35 -9.82 -0.67 7.81
C GLY A 35 -8.31 -0.72 8.07
N ALA A 36 -7.64 -1.84 7.77
CA ALA A 36 -6.22 -2.02 8.07
C ALA A 36 -5.35 -1.05 7.26
N ARG A 37 -4.32 -0.50 7.91
CA ARG A 37 -3.32 0.37 7.29
C ARG A 37 -2.30 -0.45 6.50
N ASN A 38 -2.11 -0.08 5.24
CA ASN A 38 -1.18 -0.74 4.33
C ASN A 38 -0.19 0.30 3.79
N TYR A 39 1.03 0.26 4.32
CA TYR A 39 2.08 1.21 3.94
C TYR A 39 2.61 0.93 2.53
N VAL A 40 2.84 2.00 1.79
CA VAL A 40 3.44 1.99 0.46
C VAL A 40 4.68 2.89 0.46
N GLU A 41 5.51 2.72 -0.54
CA GLU A 41 6.63 3.60 -0.85
C GLU A 41 6.31 4.35 -2.14
N ARG A 42 6.42 5.68 -2.09
CA ARG A 42 6.41 6.53 -3.29
C ARG A 42 7.76 6.34 -3.99
N ARG A 43 7.75 6.02 -5.28
CA ARG A 43 8.94 6.01 -6.13
C ARG A 43 8.67 6.85 -7.37
N GLU A 44 9.68 7.58 -7.79
CA GLU A 44 9.66 8.27 -9.08
C GLU A 44 10.28 7.33 -10.12
N ALA A 45 9.51 7.06 -11.17
CA ALA A 45 9.99 6.33 -12.32
C ALA A 45 10.86 7.26 -13.20
N ARG A 46 11.62 6.66 -14.12
CA ARG A 46 12.59 7.37 -14.96
C ARG A 46 11.97 8.41 -15.89
N ASP A 47 10.68 8.27 -16.17
CA ASP A 47 9.84 9.18 -16.94
C ASP A 47 9.25 10.33 -16.10
N GLY A 48 9.56 10.40 -14.80
CA GLY A 48 8.99 11.36 -13.86
C GLY A 48 7.63 10.94 -13.29
N THR A 49 7.09 9.78 -13.68
CA THR A 49 5.82 9.27 -13.16
C THR A 49 5.99 8.83 -11.71
N VAL A 50 5.05 9.25 -10.85
CA VAL A 50 4.99 8.78 -9.47
C VAL A 50 4.28 7.44 -9.41
N VAL A 51 5.00 6.40 -8.98
CA VAL A 51 4.46 5.06 -8.75
C VAL A 51 4.50 4.72 -7.28
N TYR A 52 3.49 4.00 -6.80
CA TYR A 52 3.43 3.52 -5.43
C TYR A 52 3.66 2.02 -5.40
N LYS A 53 4.58 1.57 -4.55
CA LYS A 53 4.87 0.14 -4.33
C LYS A 53 4.54 -0.21 -2.90
N GLN A 54 3.78 -1.29 -2.68
CA GLN A 54 3.51 -1.75 -1.33
C GLN A 54 4.80 -2.20 -0.64
N ARG A 55 4.98 -1.80 0.62
CA ARG A 55 6.09 -2.29 1.43
C ARG A 55 5.83 -3.74 1.77
N GLU A 56 6.65 -4.65 1.28
CA GLU A 56 6.63 -6.04 1.73
C GLU A 56 6.96 -6.05 3.22
N ASP A 57 6.18 -6.74 4.05
CA ASP A 57 6.69 -7.12 5.37
C ASP A 57 7.91 -7.98 5.10
N ARG A 58 9.10 -7.49 5.46
CA ARG A 58 10.28 -8.34 5.45
C ARG A 58 9.90 -9.61 6.22
N PRO A 59 10.04 -10.81 5.65
CA PRO A 59 9.98 -12.00 6.48
C PRO A 59 11.03 -11.80 7.57
N LEU A 60 10.59 -11.75 8.83
CA LEU A 60 11.47 -11.88 9.97
C LEU A 60 12.15 -13.25 9.77
N LYS A 61 13.41 -13.21 9.32
CA LYS A 61 14.28 -14.38 9.29
C LYS A 61 14.58 -14.84 10.70
#